data_AF-A0A3D0PE39-F1
#
_entry.id   AF-A0A3D0PE39-F1
#
_cell.length_a   1.000
_cell.length_b   1.000
_cell.length_c   1.000
_cell.angle_alpha   90.00
_cell.angle_beta   90.00
_cell.angle_gamma   90.00
#
_symmetry.space_group_name_H-M   'P 1'
#
loop_
_entity.id
_entity.type
_entity.pdbx_description
1 polymer ?
#
loop_
_entity_poly.entity_id
_entity_poly.type
_entity_poly.pdbx_seq_one_letter_code
_entity_poly.pdbx_strand_id
1 'polypeptide(L)'
;MKTYTFRVIIEPDENDTFHGFAPVLPGCHTFGTTIEETRENLKDAIKAYVLSLLDDGEPVPDDRGFDGYETITDADFCKEKEREFAYA
;
A
#
# COMPACT_ATOMS: atom_id res chain seq x y z
N MET A 1 -11.44 -22.55 -10.06
CA MET A 1 -10.63 -21.87 -9.03
C MET A 1 -10.92 -20.39 -9.10
N LYS A 2 -11.12 -19.74 -7.95
CA LYS A 2 -11.22 -18.29 -7.88
C LYS A 2 -9.81 -17.71 -7.71
N THR A 3 -9.47 -16.70 -8.49
CA THR A 3 -8.16 -16.03 -8.44
C THR A 3 -8.32 -14.71 -7.69
N TYR A 4 -7.40 -14.44 -6.78
CA TYR A 4 -7.29 -13.16 -6.08
C TYR A 4 -5.99 -12.49 -6.48
N THR A 5 -6.07 -11.22 -6.83
CA THR A 5 -4.92 -10.40 -7.21
C THR A 5 -4.93 -9.16 -6.34
N PHE A 6 -3.79 -8.87 -5.73
CA PHE A 6 -3.59 -7.71 -4.88
C PHE A 6 -2.33 -7.00 -5.33
N ARG A 7 -2.37 -5.67 -5.31
CA ARG A 7 -1.20 -4.81 -5.44
C ARG A 7 -0.45 -4.82 -4.12
N VAL A 8 0.86 -4.82 -4.24
CA VAL A 8 1.77 -4.78 -3.12
C VAL A 8 2.78 -3.68 -3.37
N ILE A 9 3.14 -2.99 -2.30
CA ILE A 9 4.19 -1.97 -2.27
C ILE A 9 5.31 -2.56 -1.44
N ILE A 10 6.54 -2.50 -1.98
CA ILE A 10 7.75 -2.88 -1.27
C ILE A 10 8.66 -1.66 -1.29
N GLU A 11 9.07 -1.22 -0.11
CA GLU A 11 9.92 -0.06 0.10
C GLU A 11 11.15 -0.43 0.95
N PRO A 12 12.30 0.22 0.74
CA PRO A 12 13.44 0.08 1.65
C PRO A 12 13.07 0.55 3.06
N ASP A 13 13.56 -0.16 4.06
CA ASP A 13 13.37 0.14 5.47
C ASP A 13 14.74 0.17 6.19
N GLU A 14 14.73 0.36 7.50
CA GLU A 14 15.94 0.41 8.32
C GLU A 14 16.79 -0.87 8.19
N ASN A 15 18.11 -0.73 8.44
CA ASN A 15 19.05 -1.85 8.49
C ASN A 15 19.15 -2.69 7.20
N ASP A 16 19.05 -2.03 6.04
CA ASP A 16 19.11 -2.69 4.72
C ASP A 16 18.01 -3.76 4.53
N THR A 17 16.86 -3.56 5.18
CA THR A 17 15.68 -4.42 5.02
C THR A 17 14.67 -3.78 4.08
N PHE A 18 13.62 -4.53 3.78
CA PHE A 18 12.51 -4.09 2.97
C PHE A 18 11.21 -4.31 3.73
N HIS A 19 10.36 -3.29 3.72
CA HIS A 19 9.01 -3.33 4.23
C HIS A 19 8.04 -3.55 3.06
N GLY A 20 7.17 -4.55 3.18
CA GLY A 20 6.18 -4.90 2.19
C GLY A 20 4.77 -4.83 2.75
N PHE A 21 3.84 -4.23 2.02
CA PHE A 21 2.43 -4.17 2.43
C PHE A 21 1.46 -4.17 1.25
N ALA A 22 0.21 -4.54 1.52
CA ALA A 22 -0.89 -4.50 0.56
C ALA A 22 -1.91 -3.41 0.95
N PRO A 23 -2.00 -2.26 0.23
CA PRO A 23 -2.83 -1.12 0.64
C PRO A 23 -4.31 -1.45 0.84
N VAL A 24 -4.83 -2.40 0.07
CA VAL A 24 -6.25 -2.82 0.13
C VAL A 24 -6.54 -3.78 1.29
N LEU A 25 -5.51 -4.31 1.95
CA LEU A 25 -5.61 -5.20 3.11
C LEU A 25 -5.00 -4.50 4.33
N PRO A 26 -5.77 -3.66 5.04
CA PRO A 26 -5.26 -2.91 6.18
C PRO A 26 -4.64 -3.83 7.23
N GLY A 27 -3.43 -3.50 7.67
CA GLY A 27 -2.69 -4.29 8.65
C GLY A 27 -1.91 -5.47 8.06
N CYS A 28 -1.98 -5.72 6.76
CA CYS A 28 -1.15 -6.73 6.09
C CYS A 28 0.23 -6.16 5.74
N HIS A 29 1.15 -6.27 6.69
CA HIS A 29 2.54 -5.81 6.59
C HIS A 29 3.51 -6.96 6.85
N THR A 30 4.68 -6.88 6.22
CA THR A 30 5.76 -7.83 6.44
C THR A 30 7.11 -7.19 6.13
N PHE A 31 8.18 -7.89 6.49
CA PHE A 31 9.55 -7.43 6.28
C PHE A 31 10.40 -8.57 5.72
N GLY A 32 11.50 -8.23 5.09
CA GLY A 32 12.50 -9.17 4.63
C GLY A 32 13.84 -8.50 4.38
N THR A 33 14.91 -9.29 4.32
CA THR A 33 16.26 -8.82 4.01
C THR A 33 16.48 -8.59 2.52
N THR A 34 15.58 -9.13 1.69
CA THR A 34 15.58 -8.96 0.23
C THR A 34 14.18 -8.66 -0.29
N ILE A 35 14.09 -8.11 -1.49
CA ILE A 35 12.81 -7.87 -2.18
C ILE A 35 12.08 -9.19 -2.40
N GLU A 36 12.81 -10.24 -2.80
CA GLU A 36 12.27 -11.58 -3.04
C GLU A 36 11.67 -12.19 -1.78
N GLU A 37 12.40 -12.15 -0.67
CA GLU A 37 11.93 -12.64 0.64
C GLU A 37 10.68 -11.87 1.10
N THR A 38 10.72 -10.54 1.01
CA THR A 38 9.60 -9.68 1.40
C THR A 38 8.35 -9.99 0.56
N ARG A 39 8.54 -10.24 -0.74
CA ARG A 39 7.45 -10.64 -1.64
C ARG A 39 6.89 -12.02 -1.32
N GLU A 40 7.73 -12.98 -0.94
CA GLU A 40 7.28 -14.30 -0.50
C GLU A 40 6.49 -14.21 0.80
N ASN A 41 7.00 -13.47 1.78
CA ASN A 41 6.31 -13.21 3.05
C ASN A 41 4.97 -12.49 2.82
N LEU A 42 4.92 -11.53 1.89
CA LEU A 42 3.68 -10.83 1.51
C LEU A 42 2.66 -11.82 0.97
N LYS A 43 3.09 -12.72 0.09
CA LYS A 43 2.21 -13.72 -0.51
C LYS A 43 1.58 -14.62 0.56
N ASP A 44 2.33 -14.97 1.60
CA ASP A 44 1.82 -15.80 2.69
C ASP A 44 0.94 -15.02 3.66
N ALA A 45 1.30 -13.78 3.99
CA ALA A 45 0.46 -12.88 4.79
C ALA A 45 -0.90 -12.62 4.13
N ILE A 46 -0.91 -12.34 2.81
CA ILE A 46 -2.13 -12.14 2.02
C ILE A 46 -3.00 -13.39 2.01
N LYS A 47 -2.41 -14.58 1.84
CA LYS A 47 -3.17 -15.84 1.91
C LYS A 47 -3.83 -16.00 3.28
N ALA A 48 -3.08 -15.79 4.36
CA ALA A 48 -3.59 -15.91 5.72
C ALA A 48 -4.74 -14.92 5.98
N TYR A 49 -4.60 -13.67 5.52
CA TYR A 49 -5.64 -12.64 5.63
C TYR A 49 -6.92 -13.07 4.90
N VAL A 50 -6.80 -13.48 3.64
CA VAL A 50 -7.95 -13.91 2.83
C VAL A 50 -8.62 -15.13 3.43
N LEU A 51 -7.86 -16.10 3.97
CA LEU A 51 -8.41 -17.25 4.66
C LEU A 51 -9.24 -16.82 5.88
N SER A 52 -8.74 -15.89 6.70
CA SER A 52 -9.49 -15.35 7.84
C SER A 52 -10.82 -14.71 7.40
N LEU A 53 -10.79 -13.85 6.38
CA LEU A 53 -12.02 -13.23 5.86
C LEU A 53 -13.04 -14.27 5.40
N LEU A 54 -12.58 -15.32 4.71
CA LEU A 54 -13.45 -16.39 4.23
C LEU A 54 -14.05 -17.21 5.39
N ASP A 55 -13.27 -17.48 6.43
CA ASP A 55 -13.72 -18.21 7.62
C ASP A 55 -14.74 -17.39 8.43
N ASP A 56 -14.56 -16.07 8.49
CA ASP A 56 -15.47 -15.13 9.15
C ASP A 56 -16.70 -14.77 8.28
N GLY A 57 -16.75 -15.24 7.03
CA GLY A 57 -17.83 -14.95 6.08
C GLY A 57 -17.82 -13.51 5.56
N GLU A 58 -16.71 -12.81 5.70
CA GLU A 58 -16.50 -11.45 5.23
C GLU A 58 -16.13 -11.39 3.74
N PRO A 59 -16.50 -10.30 3.04
CA PRO A 59 -16.14 -10.13 1.65
C PRO A 59 -14.64 -9.86 1.49
N VAL A 60 -13.99 -10.61 0.60
CA VAL A 60 -12.60 -10.32 0.19
C VAL A 60 -12.58 -9.01 -0.62
N PRO A 61 -11.82 -7.99 -0.18
CA PRO A 61 -11.76 -6.71 -0.88
C PRO A 61 -11.08 -6.86 -2.25
N ASP A 62 -11.43 -5.96 -3.15
CA ASP A 62 -11.06 -6.02 -4.56
C ASP A 62 -10.11 -4.87 -4.91
N ASP A 63 -8.94 -5.21 -5.43
CA ASP A 63 -7.85 -4.25 -5.67
C ASP A 63 -7.88 -3.70 -7.09
N ARG A 64 -8.98 -3.05 -7.47
CA ARG A 64 -9.14 -2.36 -8.77
C ARG A 64 -8.88 -0.85 -8.68
N GLY A 65 -8.16 -0.42 -7.64
CA GLY A 65 -7.79 0.98 -7.47
C GLY A 65 -6.87 1.48 -8.59
N PHE A 66 -6.89 2.80 -8.82
CA PHE A 66 -5.91 3.48 -9.66
C PHE A 66 -4.76 3.98 -8.79
N ASP A 67 -3.53 3.62 -9.14
CA ASP A 67 -2.34 4.21 -8.54
C ASP A 67 -1.91 5.43 -9.36
N GLY A 68 -2.08 6.61 -8.77
CA GLY A 68 -1.55 7.86 -9.28
C GLY A 68 -0.36 8.31 -8.45
N TYR A 69 0.74 8.66 -9.12
CA TYR A 69 1.80 9.46 -8.52
C TYR A 69 1.57 10.91 -8.92
N GLU A 70 1.30 11.77 -7.95
CA GLU A 70 1.22 13.21 -8.16
C GLU A 70 2.55 13.84 -7.75
N THR A 71 3.17 14.57 -8.67
CA THR A 71 4.37 15.36 -8.36
C THR A 71 3.95 16.79 -8.11
N ILE A 72 4.21 17.27 -6.90
CA ILE A 72 4.04 18.68 -6.52
C ILE A 72 5.41 19.35 -6.41
N THR A 73 5.43 20.66 -6.60
CA THR A 73 6.63 21.49 -6.55
C THR A 73 6.49 22.59 -5.51
N ASP A 74 7.60 23.17 -5.05
CA ASP A 74 7.55 24.28 -4.08
C ASP A 74 6.78 25.51 -4.61
N ALA A 75 6.67 25.65 -5.93
CA ALA A 75 5.91 26.70 -6.59
C ALA A 75 4.39 26.55 -6.41
N ASP A 76 3.90 25.34 -6.11
CA ASP A 76 2.48 25.09 -5.86
C ASP A 76 2.04 25.70 -4.52
N PHE A 77 2.91 25.69 -3.51
CA PHE A 77 2.64 26.30 -2.20
C PHE A 77 2.62 27.85 -2.24
N CYS A 78 3.43 28.46 -3.11
CA CYS A 78 3.48 29.92 -3.24
C CYS A 78 2.14 30.51 -3.72
N LYS A 79 1.44 29.80 -4.60
CA LYS A 79 0.11 30.22 -5.10
C LYS A 79 -0.99 30.09 -4.06
N GLU A 80 -0.86 29.13 -3.14
CA GLU A 80 -1.83 28.94 -2.05
C GLU A 80 -1.75 30.07 -1.02
N LYS A 81 -0.54 30.50 -0.66
CA LYS A 81 -0.36 31.69 0.20
C LYS A 81 -0.94 32.95 -0.44
N GLU A 82 -0.70 33.19 -1.73
CA GLU A 82 -1.30 34.35 -2.43
C GLU A 82 -2.82 34.31 -2.43
N ARG A 83 -3.44 33.12 -2.53
CA ARG A 83 -4.90 32.96 -2.39
C ARG A 83 -5.39 33.20 -0.96
N GLU A 84 -4.66 32.75 0.05
CA GLU A 84 -5.00 32.97 1.45
C GLU A 84 -4.96 34.47 1.82
N PHE A 85 -4.00 35.23 1.26
CA PHE A 85 -3.93 36.69 1.41
C PHE A 85 -4.94 37.46 0.55
N ALA A 86 -5.46 36.89 -0.55
CA ALA A 86 -6.46 37.54 -1.39
C ALA A 86 -7.90 37.50 -0.82
N TYR A 87 -8.13 36.70 0.23
CA TYR A 87 -9.41 36.59 0.94
C TYR A 87 -9.42 37.26 2.33
N ALA A 88 -8.32 37.92 2.72
CA ALA A 88 -8.20 38.73 3.94
C ALA A 88 -8.34 40.23 3.64
#